data_AF-Q5Y7Q3-F1
#
_entry.id   AF-Q5Y7Q3-F1
#
_cell.length_a   1.000
_cell.length_b   1.000
_cell.length_c   1.000
_cell.angle_alpha   90.00
_cell.angle_beta   90.00
_cell.angle_gamma   90.00
#
_symmetry.space_group_name_H-M   'P 1'
#
loop_
_entity.id
_entity.type
_entity.pdbx_description
1 polymer ?
#
loop_
_entity_poly.entity_id
_entity_poly.type
_entity_poly.pdbx_seq_one_letter_code
_entity_poly.pdbx_strand_id
1 'polypeptide(L)'
;LASIVNHIVRHALAFANVAIQSDKKALTALCETLLAECATFHEEAGEPNSGHRKLEALSLERALYALESFLNEALLHLLFVSLIDLENASVEKLKDALQRDPAGAQELISSFDTNMDRIQQIGVLAIAFSQDIKTKTIVRSCLASLESLDACIVPALQLPESASSAHHAEVLQVHFNQELLIFRNVIHEIIDSCSLINNYLDMLGERIHVQ
;
A
#
# COMPACT_ATOMS: atom_id res chain seq x y z
N LEU A 1 -1.94 -23.53 11.86
CA LEU A 1 -2.73 -23.07 10.68
C LEU A 1 -3.54 -21.81 10.97
N ALA A 2 -4.57 -21.86 11.81
CA ALA A 2 -5.38 -20.67 12.19
C ALA A 2 -4.57 -19.42 12.56
N SER A 3 -3.49 -19.55 13.34
CA SER A 3 -2.61 -18.40 13.67
C SER A 3 -1.95 -17.79 12.43
N ILE A 4 -1.51 -18.62 11.48
CA ILE A 4 -0.89 -18.18 10.22
C ILE A 4 -1.94 -17.48 9.33
N VAL A 5 -3.13 -18.07 9.18
CA VAL A 5 -4.22 -17.48 8.41
C VAL A 5 -4.65 -16.13 9.00
N ASN A 6 -4.80 -16.05 10.32
CA ASN A 6 -5.09 -14.79 11.00
C ASN A 6 -4.01 -13.73 10.76
N HIS A 7 -2.74 -14.12 10.71
CA HIS A 7 -1.65 -13.21 10.40
C HIS A 7 -1.75 -12.69 8.96
N ILE A 8 -1.97 -13.57 7.97
CA ILE A 8 -2.16 -13.20 6.56
C ILE A 8 -3.33 -12.23 6.41
N VAL A 9 -4.49 -12.56 7.00
CA VAL A 9 -5.70 -11.74 6.94
C VAL A 9 -5.48 -10.35 7.56
N ARG A 10 -4.77 -10.27 8.69
CA ARG A 10 -4.45 -8.97 9.31
C ARG A 10 -3.64 -8.08 8.39
N HIS A 11 -2.62 -8.63 7.72
CA HIS A 11 -1.80 -7.88 6.78
C HIS A 11 -2.58 -7.48 5.52
N ALA A 12 -3.40 -8.38 4.97
CA ALA A 12 -4.25 -8.08 3.81
C ALA A 12 -5.29 -7.00 4.13
N LEU A 13 -5.90 -7.01 5.32
CA LEU A 13 -6.84 -5.98 5.76
C LEU A 13 -6.16 -4.62 6.04
N ALA A 14 -4.94 -4.63 6.57
CA ALA A 14 -4.16 -3.40 6.74
C ALA A 14 -3.91 -2.72 5.38
N PHE A 15 -3.53 -3.50 4.37
CA PHE A 15 -3.42 -3.03 2.99
C PHE A 15 -4.78 -2.56 2.42
N ALA A 16 -5.85 -3.34 2.62
CA ALA A 16 -7.18 -2.99 2.13
C ALA A 16 -7.68 -1.63 2.66
N ASN A 17 -7.25 -1.20 3.85
CA ASN A 17 -7.66 0.09 4.41
C ASN A 17 -7.13 1.31 3.67
N VAL A 18 -5.99 1.17 2.98
CA VAL A 18 -5.36 2.25 2.21
C VAL A 18 -5.56 2.08 0.70
N ALA A 19 -6.00 0.90 0.28
CA ALA A 19 -6.31 0.55 -1.11
C ALA A 19 -7.46 1.40 -1.69
N ILE A 20 -7.64 1.31 -3.00
CA ILE A 20 -8.79 1.91 -3.69
C ILE A 20 -10.08 1.28 -3.18
N GLN A 21 -11.19 2.04 -3.16
CA GLN A 21 -12.46 1.59 -2.57
C GLN A 21 -13.02 0.29 -3.18
N SER A 22 -12.86 0.10 -4.50
CA SER A 22 -13.22 -1.14 -5.20
C SER A 22 -12.45 -2.33 -4.62
N ASP A 23 -11.13 -2.20 -4.54
CA ASP A 23 -10.21 -3.24 -4.08
C ASP A 23 -10.40 -3.54 -2.60
N LYS A 24 -10.61 -2.52 -1.77
CA LYS A 24 -10.90 -2.66 -0.33
C LYS A 24 -12.05 -3.62 -0.08
N LYS A 25 -13.15 -3.44 -0.83
CA LYS A 25 -14.36 -4.26 -0.68
C LYS A 25 -14.07 -5.71 -1.08
N ALA A 26 -13.40 -5.91 -2.20
CA ALA A 26 -13.05 -7.25 -2.70
C ALA A 26 -12.07 -7.98 -1.75
N LEU A 27 -11.01 -7.31 -1.31
CA LEU A 27 -10.04 -7.84 -0.34
C LEU A 27 -10.68 -8.23 0.98
N THR A 28 -11.62 -7.41 1.47
CA THR A 28 -12.34 -7.72 2.72
C THR A 28 -13.17 -8.99 2.57
N ALA A 29 -13.91 -9.14 1.47
CA ALA A 29 -14.70 -10.34 1.20
C ALA A 29 -13.84 -11.60 1.02
N LEU A 30 -12.67 -11.48 0.38
CA LEU A 30 -11.70 -12.58 0.25
C LEU A 30 -11.11 -12.98 1.61
N CYS A 31 -10.81 -12.00 2.48
CA CYS A 31 -10.36 -12.26 3.84
C CYS A 31 -11.43 -12.98 4.68
N GLU A 32 -12.69 -12.57 4.58
CA GLU A 32 -13.82 -13.24 5.26
C GLU A 32 -13.99 -14.67 4.77
N THR A 33 -13.90 -14.89 3.45
CA THR A 33 -13.94 -16.23 2.84
C THR A 33 -12.80 -17.10 3.36
N LEU A 34 -11.57 -16.59 3.38
CA LEU A 34 -10.41 -17.33 3.88
C LEU A 34 -10.55 -17.71 5.36
N LEU A 35 -11.11 -16.82 6.19
CA LEU A 35 -11.39 -17.13 7.60
C LEU A 35 -12.45 -18.23 7.74
N ALA A 36 -13.51 -18.18 6.93
CA ALA A 36 -14.57 -19.18 6.93
C ALA A 36 -14.04 -20.57 6.52
N GLU A 37 -13.30 -20.65 5.40
CA GLU A 37 -12.69 -21.92 4.94
C GLU A 37 -11.68 -22.46 5.97
N CYS A 38 -10.92 -21.59 6.65
CA CYS A 38 -10.02 -21.99 7.72
C CYS A 38 -10.77 -22.51 8.96
N ALA A 39 -11.93 -21.93 9.28
CA ALA A 39 -12.77 -22.40 10.38
C ALA A 39 -13.36 -23.78 10.06
N THR A 40 -13.93 -23.96 8.86
CA THR A 40 -14.44 -25.26 8.39
C THR A 40 -13.34 -26.32 8.37
N PHE A 41 -12.14 -26.01 7.88
CA PHE A 41 -11.01 -26.94 7.92
C PHE A 41 -10.59 -27.35 9.35
N HIS A 42 -10.87 -26.51 10.34
CA HIS A 42 -10.56 -26.78 11.75
C HIS A 42 -11.71 -27.40 12.54
N GLU A 43 -12.93 -27.47 12.00
CA GLU A 43 -14.03 -28.13 12.68
C GLU A 43 -13.69 -29.60 12.93
N GLU A 44 -13.75 -30.02 14.20
CA GLU A 44 -13.56 -31.41 14.61
C GLU A 44 -14.81 -32.24 14.28
N ALA A 45 -15.06 -32.46 13.00
CA ALA A 45 -16.19 -33.25 12.53
C ALA A 45 -15.86 -34.75 12.51
N GLY A 46 -15.93 -35.42 13.68
CA GLY A 46 -15.86 -36.89 13.78
C GLY A 46 -14.61 -37.52 13.15
N GLU A 47 -14.71 -38.76 12.63
CA GLU A 47 -13.70 -39.28 11.68
C GLU A 47 -14.11 -38.84 10.26
N PRO A 48 -13.61 -37.70 9.76
CA PRO A 48 -13.88 -37.32 8.38
C PRO A 48 -13.18 -38.33 7.47
N ASN A 49 -13.91 -38.86 6.48
CA ASN A 49 -13.25 -39.69 5.47
C ASN A 49 -12.14 -38.88 4.77
N SER A 50 -11.08 -39.55 4.33
CA SER A 50 -9.91 -38.90 3.75
C SER A 50 -10.22 -38.02 2.53
N GLY A 51 -11.32 -38.31 1.82
CA GLY A 51 -11.80 -37.50 0.70
C GLY A 51 -12.37 -36.15 1.14
N HIS A 52 -13.11 -36.11 2.25
CA HIS A 52 -13.70 -34.89 2.79
C HIS A 52 -12.61 -33.91 3.25
N ARG A 53 -11.62 -34.40 4.02
CA ARG A 53 -10.47 -33.58 4.44
C ARG A 53 -9.67 -33.03 3.26
N LYS A 54 -9.54 -33.83 2.20
CA LYS A 54 -8.87 -33.38 0.97
C LYS A 54 -9.65 -32.25 0.29
N LEU A 55 -10.99 -32.32 0.26
CA LEU A 55 -11.81 -31.25 -0.31
C LEU A 55 -11.71 -29.97 0.50
N GLU A 56 -11.77 -30.04 1.84
CA GLU A 56 -11.58 -28.87 2.71
C GLU A 56 -10.20 -28.22 2.51
N ALA A 57 -9.14 -29.04 2.42
CA ALA A 57 -7.79 -28.55 2.15
C ALA A 57 -7.70 -27.81 0.80
N LEU A 58 -8.30 -28.37 -0.26
CA LEU A 58 -8.35 -27.74 -1.58
C LEU A 58 -9.16 -26.45 -1.57
N SER A 59 -10.23 -26.39 -0.77
CA SER A 59 -11.06 -25.19 -0.60
C SER A 59 -10.26 -24.05 0.04
N LEU A 60 -9.54 -24.37 1.13
CA LEU A 60 -8.65 -23.43 1.81
C LEU A 60 -7.50 -22.96 0.90
N GLU A 61 -6.88 -23.88 0.15
CA GLU A 61 -5.83 -23.56 -0.82
C GLU A 61 -6.33 -22.58 -1.89
N ARG A 62 -7.53 -22.81 -2.44
CA ARG A 62 -8.15 -21.89 -3.41
C ARG A 62 -8.41 -20.51 -2.83
N ALA A 63 -8.89 -20.42 -1.59
CA ALA A 63 -9.11 -19.14 -0.93
C ALA A 63 -7.79 -18.37 -0.72
N LEU A 64 -6.71 -19.06 -0.37
CA LEU A 64 -5.37 -18.47 -0.25
C LEU A 64 -4.88 -17.92 -1.60
N TYR A 65 -4.96 -18.72 -2.67
CA TYR A 65 -4.54 -18.28 -4.00
C TYR A 65 -5.37 -17.12 -4.53
N ALA A 66 -6.69 -17.13 -4.28
CA ALA A 66 -7.58 -16.03 -4.67
C ALA A 66 -7.20 -14.72 -3.96
N LEU A 67 -6.92 -14.78 -2.65
CA LEU A 67 -6.47 -13.63 -1.89
C LEU A 67 -5.12 -13.12 -2.37
N GLU A 68 -4.14 -14.00 -2.57
CA GLU A 68 -2.80 -13.64 -3.05
C GLU A 68 -2.86 -12.98 -4.43
N SER A 69 -3.59 -13.60 -5.37
CA SER A 69 -3.71 -13.09 -6.74
C SER A 69 -4.33 -11.70 -6.76
N PHE A 70 -5.43 -11.51 -6.02
CA PHE A 70 -6.11 -10.22 -5.96
C PHE A 70 -5.28 -9.16 -5.21
N LEU A 71 -4.53 -9.56 -4.18
CA LEU A 71 -3.64 -8.66 -3.45
C LEU A 71 -2.51 -8.12 -4.34
N ASN A 72 -1.96 -8.97 -5.22
CA ASN A 72 -0.95 -8.55 -6.19
C ASN A 72 -1.53 -7.56 -7.20
N GLU A 73 -2.75 -7.78 -7.70
CA GLU A 73 -3.45 -6.88 -8.60
C GLU A 73 -3.73 -5.52 -7.93
N ALA A 74 -4.36 -5.54 -6.75
CA ALA A 74 -4.65 -4.35 -5.97
C ALA A 74 -3.39 -3.56 -5.59
N LEU A 75 -2.25 -4.23 -5.38
CA LEU A 75 -0.96 -3.57 -5.15
C LEU A 75 -0.52 -2.76 -6.38
N LEU A 76 -0.70 -3.29 -7.60
CA LEU A 76 -0.38 -2.59 -8.84
C LEU A 76 -1.30 -1.38 -9.06
N HIS A 77 -2.60 -1.53 -8.77
CA HIS A 77 -3.54 -0.41 -8.76
C HIS A 77 -3.12 0.69 -7.76
N LEU A 78 -2.77 0.29 -6.55
CA LEU A 78 -2.36 1.22 -5.50
C LEU A 78 -1.07 1.96 -5.86
N LEU A 79 -0.09 1.25 -6.41
CA LEU A 79 1.14 1.83 -6.94
C LEU A 79 0.86 2.94 -7.96
N PHE A 80 -0.03 2.66 -8.91
CA PHE A 80 -0.38 3.64 -9.94
C PHE A 80 -1.04 4.89 -9.34
N VAL A 81 -2.01 4.72 -8.44
CA VAL A 81 -2.67 5.84 -7.75
C VAL A 81 -1.67 6.64 -6.92
N SER A 82 -0.81 5.97 -6.14
CA SER A 82 0.19 6.64 -5.31
C SER A 82 1.21 7.43 -6.13
N LEU A 83 1.59 6.95 -7.32
CA LEU A 83 2.48 7.69 -8.21
C LEU A 83 1.83 8.97 -8.75
N ILE A 84 0.56 8.92 -9.14
CA ILE A 84 -0.20 10.10 -9.55
C ILE A 84 -0.36 11.07 -8.38
N ASP A 85 -0.68 10.55 -7.20
CA ASP A 85 -0.89 11.37 -6.00
C ASP A 85 0.40 12.05 -5.54
N LEU A 86 1.57 11.43 -5.75
CA LEU A 86 2.88 12.09 -5.53
C LEU A 86 3.07 13.32 -6.43
N GLU A 87 2.58 13.29 -7.67
CA GLU A 87 2.62 14.46 -8.55
C GLU A 87 1.58 15.52 -8.14
N ASN A 88 0.42 15.08 -7.63
CA ASN A 88 -0.70 15.97 -7.27
C ASN A 88 -0.57 16.63 -5.90
N ALA A 89 0.03 15.96 -4.93
CA ALA A 89 0.21 16.40 -3.55
C ALA A 89 1.70 16.42 -3.16
N SER A 90 2.56 16.96 -4.03
CA SER A 90 3.98 17.10 -3.74
C SER A 90 4.23 18.04 -2.55
N VAL A 91 5.37 17.87 -1.88
CA VAL A 91 5.81 18.75 -0.79
C VAL A 91 5.83 20.22 -1.22
N GLU A 92 6.18 20.49 -2.48
CA GLU A 92 6.18 21.83 -3.06
C GLU A 92 4.77 22.44 -3.14
N LYS A 93 3.80 21.67 -3.64
CA LYS A 93 2.39 22.11 -3.67
C LYS A 93 1.82 22.31 -2.27
N LEU A 94 2.21 21.44 -1.33
CA LEU A 94 1.81 21.56 0.06
C LEU A 94 2.37 22.83 0.70
N LYS A 95 3.64 23.13 0.44
CA LYS A 95 4.29 24.38 0.86
C LYS A 95 3.54 25.61 0.32
N ASP A 96 3.29 25.65 -0.99
CA ASP A 96 2.60 26.78 -1.63
C ASP A 96 1.18 26.99 -1.05
N ALA A 97 0.44 25.89 -0.82
CA ALA A 97 -0.88 25.94 -0.23
C ALA A 97 -0.85 26.44 1.21
N LEU A 98 0.07 25.94 2.03
CA LEU A 98 0.25 26.37 3.41
C LEU A 98 0.65 27.85 3.53
N GLN A 99 1.45 28.36 2.60
CA GLN A 99 1.83 29.77 2.59
C GLN A 99 0.68 30.68 2.17
N ARG A 100 -0.19 30.22 1.25
CA ARG A 100 -1.30 31.00 0.71
C ARG A 100 -2.53 30.99 1.62
N ASP A 101 -2.90 29.81 2.11
CA ASP A 101 -4.07 29.58 2.95
C ASP A 101 -3.86 28.35 3.87
N PRO A 102 -3.23 28.55 5.05
CA PRO A 102 -2.99 27.47 5.99
C PRO A 102 -4.26 26.72 6.41
N ALA A 103 -5.40 27.40 6.49
CA ALA A 103 -6.67 26.80 6.90
C ALA A 103 -7.30 25.98 5.76
N GLY A 104 -7.15 26.43 4.52
CA GLY A 104 -7.60 25.72 3.32
C GLY A 104 -6.71 24.53 2.91
N ALA A 105 -5.47 24.46 3.41
CA ALA A 105 -4.52 23.40 3.07
C ALA A 105 -4.82 22.03 3.73
N GLN A 106 -5.82 21.93 4.61
CA GLN A 106 -6.09 20.71 5.38
C GLN A 106 -6.41 19.48 4.51
N GLU A 107 -7.09 19.67 3.38
CA GLU A 107 -7.39 18.59 2.43
C GLU A 107 -6.11 18.06 1.74
N LEU A 108 -5.17 18.97 1.42
CA LEU A 108 -3.88 18.59 0.86
C LEU A 108 -3.00 17.87 1.87
N ILE A 109 -3.01 18.29 3.14
CA ILE A 109 -2.33 17.56 4.23
C ILE A 109 -2.91 16.15 4.34
N SER A 110 -4.25 16.02 4.42
CA SER A 110 -4.90 14.71 4.52
C SER A 110 -4.60 13.81 3.32
N SER A 111 -4.49 14.40 2.12
CA SER A 111 -4.12 13.67 0.89
C SER A 111 -2.66 13.21 0.93
N PHE A 112 -1.77 14.06 1.44
CA PHE A 112 -0.37 13.73 1.66
C PHE A 112 -0.21 12.57 2.65
N ASP A 113 -0.85 12.66 3.83
CA ASP A 113 -0.82 11.62 4.87
C ASP A 113 -1.36 10.28 4.33
N THR A 114 -2.48 10.32 3.60
CA THR A 114 -3.06 9.13 2.97
C THR A 114 -2.08 8.51 1.97
N ASN A 115 -1.36 9.32 1.20
CA ASN A 115 -0.39 8.80 0.24
C ASN A 115 0.84 8.21 0.95
N MET A 116 1.26 8.81 2.06
CA MET A 116 2.32 8.26 2.92
C MET A 116 1.94 6.89 3.50
N ASP A 117 0.70 6.73 3.98
CA ASP A 117 0.18 5.43 4.43
C ASP A 117 0.22 4.38 3.31
N ARG A 118 -0.13 4.76 2.07
CA ARG A 118 -0.05 3.87 0.91
C ARG A 118 1.38 3.47 0.59
N ILE A 119 2.31 4.42 0.59
CA ILE A 119 3.74 4.16 0.36
C ILE A 119 4.28 3.17 1.40
N GLN A 120 3.90 3.32 2.68
CA GLN A 120 4.25 2.38 3.73
C GLN A 120 3.71 0.98 3.44
N GLN A 121 2.43 0.83 3.09
CA GLN A 121 1.85 -0.48 2.78
C GLN A 121 2.45 -1.13 1.52
N ILE A 122 2.72 -0.35 0.48
CA ILE A 122 3.45 -0.81 -0.72
C ILE A 122 4.81 -1.38 -0.32
N GLY A 123 5.57 -0.64 0.49
CA GLY A 123 6.90 -1.06 0.92
C GLY A 123 6.87 -2.31 1.81
N VAL A 124 5.92 -2.41 2.73
CA VAL A 124 5.73 -3.60 3.59
C VAL A 124 5.48 -4.84 2.74
N LEU A 125 4.60 -4.77 1.74
CA LEU A 125 4.32 -5.88 0.83
C LEU A 125 5.52 -6.20 -0.07
N ALA A 126 6.21 -5.18 -0.60
CA ALA A 126 7.43 -5.36 -1.37
C ALA A 126 8.52 -6.12 -0.59
N ILE A 127 8.69 -5.81 0.70
CA ILE A 127 9.62 -6.53 1.59
C ILE A 127 9.18 -7.99 1.80
N ALA A 128 7.88 -8.23 1.95
CA ALA A 128 7.33 -9.57 2.17
C ALA A 128 7.51 -10.46 0.93
N PHE A 129 7.27 -9.92 -0.26
CA PHE A 129 7.31 -10.68 -1.51
C PHE A 129 8.68 -10.79 -2.16
N SER A 130 9.57 -9.82 -1.93
CA SER A 130 10.92 -9.89 -2.49
C SER A 130 11.68 -11.11 -1.93
N GLN A 131 12.54 -11.72 -2.73
CA GLN A 131 13.51 -12.71 -2.27
C GLN A 131 14.93 -12.12 -2.15
N ASP A 132 15.16 -10.93 -2.72
CA ASP A 132 16.46 -10.27 -2.70
C ASP A 132 16.66 -9.50 -1.39
N ILE A 133 17.71 -9.86 -0.66
CA ILE A 133 18.06 -9.23 0.62
C ILE A 133 18.40 -7.74 0.41
N LYS A 134 19.05 -7.40 -0.70
CA LYS A 134 19.44 -6.02 -0.98
C LYS A 134 18.20 -5.14 -1.20
N THR A 135 17.25 -5.55 -2.05
CA THR A 135 15.95 -4.88 -2.20
C THR A 135 15.28 -4.69 -0.85
N LYS A 136 15.14 -5.75 -0.04
CA LYS A 136 14.49 -5.66 1.28
C LYS A 136 15.16 -4.62 2.19
N THR A 137 16.49 -4.57 2.19
CA THR A 137 17.24 -3.61 3.00
C THR A 137 17.02 -2.18 2.51
N ILE A 138 17.06 -1.94 1.20
CA ILE A 138 16.84 -0.61 0.65
C ILE A 138 15.41 -0.13 0.94
N VAL A 139 14.40 -0.97 0.69
CA VAL A 139 13.00 -0.62 0.96
C VAL A 139 12.80 -0.30 2.45
N ARG A 140 13.33 -1.13 3.37
CA ARG A 140 13.27 -0.84 4.82
C ARG A 140 13.93 0.49 5.18
N SER A 141 15.08 0.78 4.58
CA SER A 141 15.79 2.04 4.82
C SER A 141 14.96 3.24 4.38
N CYS A 142 14.39 3.18 3.16
CA CYS A 142 13.54 4.26 2.66
C CYS A 142 12.29 4.44 3.52
N LEU A 143 11.62 3.36 3.91
CA LEU A 143 10.43 3.46 4.76
C LEU A 143 10.73 4.10 6.12
N ALA A 144 11.86 3.74 6.75
CA ALA A 144 12.27 4.34 8.02
C ALA A 144 12.61 5.84 7.87
N SER A 145 13.32 6.21 6.81
CA SER A 145 13.58 7.63 6.50
C SER A 145 12.29 8.40 6.25
N LEU A 146 11.40 7.84 5.42
CA LEU A 146 10.13 8.47 5.06
C LEU A 146 9.18 8.60 6.25
N GLU A 147 9.10 7.61 7.13
CA GLU A 147 8.33 7.68 8.38
C GLU A 147 8.85 8.79 9.31
N SER A 148 10.18 8.94 9.42
CA SER A 148 10.76 10.04 10.18
C SER A 148 10.50 11.41 9.54
N LEU A 149 10.50 11.49 8.20
CA LEU A 149 10.26 12.73 7.46
C LEU A 149 8.80 13.15 7.52
N ASP A 150 7.87 12.20 7.40
CA ASP A 150 6.43 12.42 7.51
C ASP A 150 6.05 13.15 8.82
N ALA A 151 6.65 12.71 9.93
CA ALA A 151 6.42 13.31 11.25
C ALA A 151 6.90 14.78 11.39
N CYS A 152 7.76 15.28 10.49
CA CYS A 152 8.38 16.61 10.62
C CYS A 152 8.20 17.53 9.42
N ILE A 153 7.87 17.02 8.23
CA ILE A 153 7.80 17.82 7.01
C ILE A 153 6.63 18.81 7.04
N VAL A 154 5.42 18.37 7.37
CA VAL A 154 4.25 19.25 7.47
C VAL A 154 4.43 20.30 8.57
N PRO A 155 4.85 19.95 9.80
CA PRO A 155 5.17 20.95 10.83
C PRO A 155 6.22 21.98 10.39
N ALA A 156 7.28 21.54 9.69
CA ALA A 156 8.34 22.45 9.23
C ALA A 156 7.82 23.48 8.22
N LEU A 157 6.87 23.09 7.36
CA LEU A 157 6.24 23.97 6.37
C LEU A 157 5.27 24.98 7.00
N GLN A 158 4.74 24.69 8.20
CA GLN A 158 3.82 25.57 8.93
C GLN A 158 4.54 26.63 9.79
N LEU A 159 5.86 26.52 9.95
CA LEU A 159 6.62 27.50 10.73
C LEU A 159 6.62 28.87 10.03
N PRO A 160 6.57 29.98 10.79
CA PRO A 160 6.72 31.31 10.23
C PRO A 160 7.99 31.42 9.38
N GLU A 161 7.90 32.07 8.23
CA GLU A 161 9.04 32.23 7.33
C GLU A 161 10.14 33.08 8.00
N SER A 162 11.26 32.42 8.23
CA SER A 162 12.55 33.02 8.56
C SER A 162 13.59 32.35 7.65
N ALA A 163 14.73 33.00 7.41
CA ALA A 163 15.78 32.40 6.57
C ALA A 163 16.22 31.02 7.09
N SER A 164 16.19 30.81 8.41
CA SER A 164 16.53 29.53 9.05
C SER A 164 15.43 28.47 8.87
N SER A 165 14.17 28.81 9.09
CA SER A 165 13.04 27.88 8.94
C SER A 165 12.82 27.49 7.48
N ALA A 166 12.98 28.44 6.55
CA ALA A 166 12.89 28.17 5.11
C ALA A 166 13.98 27.20 4.64
N HIS A 167 15.22 27.38 5.10
CA HIS A 167 16.32 26.48 4.78
C HIS A 167 16.12 25.08 5.39
N HIS A 168 15.61 25.00 6.62
CA HIS A 168 15.30 23.71 7.25
C HIS A 168 14.24 22.93 6.45
N ALA A 169 13.13 23.59 6.07
CA ALA A 169 12.08 22.98 5.26
C ALA A 169 12.59 22.53 3.88
N GLU A 170 13.47 23.31 3.25
CA GLU A 170 14.10 22.96 1.98
C GLU A 170 14.94 21.67 2.09
N VAL A 171 15.75 21.54 3.15
CA VAL A 171 16.55 20.33 3.39
C VAL A 171 15.65 19.11 3.56
N LEU A 172 14.56 19.22 4.33
CA LEU A 172 13.59 18.14 4.51
C LEU A 172 12.91 17.75 3.20
N GLN A 173 12.50 18.73 2.39
CA GLN A 173 11.90 18.50 1.08
C GLN A 173 12.85 17.78 0.13
N VAL A 174 14.13 18.19 0.08
CA VAL A 174 15.14 17.54 -0.75
C VAL A 174 15.34 16.09 -0.31
N HIS A 175 15.46 15.84 1.00
CA HIS A 175 15.64 14.49 1.53
C HIS A 175 14.42 13.61 1.24
N PHE A 176 13.21 14.11 1.45
CA PHE A 176 11.96 13.41 1.14
C PHE A 176 11.87 13.00 -0.33
N ASN A 177 12.14 13.93 -1.25
CA ASN A 177 12.12 13.64 -2.69
C ASN A 177 13.18 12.62 -3.09
N GLN A 178 14.36 12.65 -2.47
CA GLN A 178 15.42 11.66 -2.73
C GLN A 178 15.01 10.27 -2.25
N GLU A 179 14.47 10.15 -1.04
CA GLU A 179 14.02 8.86 -0.49
C GLU A 179 12.86 8.27 -1.32
N LEU A 180 11.90 9.10 -1.72
CA LEU A 180 10.83 8.68 -2.61
C LEU A 180 11.35 8.20 -3.98
N LEU A 181 12.34 8.89 -4.54
CA LEU A 181 12.93 8.50 -5.81
C LEU A 181 13.64 7.14 -5.70
N ILE A 182 14.42 6.94 -4.63
CA ILE A 182 15.10 5.66 -4.38
C ILE A 182 14.06 4.55 -4.19
N PHE A 183 13.05 4.79 -3.34
CA PHE A 183 11.96 3.85 -3.11
C PHE A 183 11.28 3.46 -4.43
N ARG A 184 10.85 4.45 -5.23
CA ARG A 184 10.18 4.21 -6.51
C ARG A 184 11.03 3.36 -7.44
N ASN A 185 12.32 3.68 -7.58
CA ASN A 185 13.20 2.96 -8.49
C ASN A 185 13.35 1.49 -8.07
N VAL A 186 13.50 1.21 -6.77
CA VAL A 186 13.58 -0.15 -6.25
C VAL A 186 12.26 -0.91 -6.42
N ILE A 187 11.13 -0.23 -6.23
CA ILE A 187 9.80 -0.81 -6.46
C ILE A 187 9.61 -1.16 -7.95
N HIS A 188 10.05 -0.31 -8.87
CA HIS A 188 10.00 -0.63 -10.30
C HIS A 188 10.90 -1.81 -10.69
N GLU A 189 11.99 -2.08 -9.97
CA GLU A 189 12.85 -3.24 -10.22
C GLU A 189 12.19 -4.58 -9.86
N ILE A 190 11.21 -4.58 -8.95
CA ILE A 190 10.54 -5.81 -8.48
C ILE A 190 9.20 -6.09 -9.14
N ILE A 191 8.58 -5.09 -9.74
CA ILE A 191 7.26 -5.23 -10.37
C ILE A 191 7.38 -5.96 -11.70
N ASP A 192 6.50 -6.93 -11.95
CA ASP A 192 6.29 -7.45 -13.29
C ASP A 192 5.64 -6.38 -14.18
N SER A 193 6.42 -5.85 -15.12
CA SER A 193 5.97 -4.77 -16.01
C SER A 193 4.79 -5.19 -16.88
N CYS A 194 4.67 -6.47 -17.24
CA CYS A 194 3.53 -6.96 -18.04
C CYS A 194 2.22 -6.90 -17.22
N SER A 195 2.26 -7.44 -16.00
CA SER A 195 1.12 -7.36 -15.07
C SER A 195 0.71 -5.92 -14.77
N LEU A 196 1.68 -5.02 -14.58
CA LEU A 196 1.43 -3.59 -14.37
C LEU A 196 0.70 -2.94 -15.55
N ILE A 197 1.14 -3.20 -16.78
CA ILE A 197 0.50 -2.64 -17.98
C ILE A 197 -0.92 -3.19 -18.16
N ASN A 198 -1.13 -4.49 -17.95
CA ASN A 198 -2.45 -5.09 -18.07
C ASN A 198 -3.44 -4.50 -17.05
N ASN A 199 -3.02 -4.39 -15.79
CA ASN A 199 -3.80 -3.73 -14.73
C ASN A 199 -4.17 -2.30 -15.11
N TYR A 200 -3.21 -1.55 -15.68
CA TYR A 200 -3.48 -0.18 -16.13
C TYR A 200 -4.52 -0.13 -17.25
N LEU A 201 -4.45 -1.04 -18.22
CA LEU A 201 -5.43 -1.13 -19.31
C LEU A 201 -6.82 -1.49 -18.77
N ASP A 202 -6.91 -2.38 -17.79
CA ASP A 202 -8.16 -2.75 -17.13
C ASP A 202 -8.78 -1.56 -16.39
N MET A 203 -7.98 -0.85 -15.58
CA MET A 203 -8.39 0.40 -14.92
C MET A 203 -8.89 1.47 -15.91
N LEU A 204 -8.23 1.62 -17.06
CA LEU A 204 -8.67 2.53 -18.12
C LEU A 204 -9.99 2.06 -18.75
N GLY A 205 -10.10 0.77 -19.01
CA GLY A 205 -11.30 0.14 -19.57
C GLY A 205 -12.54 0.38 -18.69
N GLU A 206 -12.40 0.24 -17.38
CA GLU A 206 -13.46 0.54 -16.41
C GLU A 206 -13.90 2.00 -16.46
N ARG A 207 -12.96 2.95 -16.59
CA ARG A 207 -13.31 4.38 -16.68
C ARG A 207 -14.00 4.76 -17.98
N ILE A 208 -13.70 4.08 -19.07
CA ILE A 208 -14.31 4.34 -20.39
C ILE A 208 -15.74 3.77 -20.46
N HIS A 209 -16.01 2.63 -19.82
CA HIS A 209 -17.34 2.00 -19.80
C HIS A 209 -18.34 2.69 -18.83
N VAL A 210 -17.91 3.70 -18.09
CA VAL A 210 -18.75 4.52 -17.19
C VAL A 210 -19.30 5.78 -17.88
N GLN A 211 -19.09 5.94 -19.20
CA GLN A 211 -19.78 6.94 -20.04
C GLN A 211 -21.01 6.35 -20.74
#